data_AF-A0A938G725-F1
#
_entry.id   AF-A0A938G725-F1
#
_cell.length_a   1.000
_cell.length_b   1.000
_cell.length_c   1.000
_cell.angle_alpha   90.00
_cell.angle_beta   90.00
_cell.angle_gamma   90.00
#
_symmetry.space_group_name_H-M   'P 1'
#
loop_
_entity.id
_entity.type
_entity.pdbx_description
1 polymer ?
#
loop_
_entity_poly.entity_id
_entity_poly.type
_entity_poly.pdbx_seq_one_letter_code
_entity_poly.pdbx_strand_id
1 'polypeptide(L)'
;MTTAAFSPTLSPEVSKALANHQPIVALESTIFSNLGLPTPANREALERCLRVIRERGAVPAVTAVRDGVARIGLRDDEHER
;
A
#
# COMPACT_ATOMS: atom_id res chain seq x y z
N MET A 1 24.47 15.48 14.97
CA MET A 1 24.08 14.42 14.01
C MET A 1 22.78 14.88 13.35
N THR A 2 22.84 15.24 12.07
CA THR A 2 21.63 15.55 11.31
C THR A 2 20.99 14.22 10.96
N THR A 3 19.83 13.91 11.52
CA THR A 3 19.05 12.73 11.12
C THR A 3 18.72 12.90 9.65
N ALA A 4 19.26 12.05 8.78
CA ALA A 4 18.85 12.01 7.39
C ALA A 4 17.34 11.79 7.37
N ALA A 5 16.60 12.69 6.71
CA ALA A 5 15.15 12.58 6.63
C ALA A 5 14.81 11.26 5.93
N PHE A 6 14.13 10.37 6.65
CA PHE A 6 13.62 9.13 6.10
C PHE A 6 12.66 9.46 4.96
N SER A 7 13.01 9.02 3.75
CA SER A 7 12.23 9.30 2.54
C SER A 7 11.65 7.98 2.00
N PRO A 8 10.33 7.75 2.15
CA PRO A 8 9.68 6.57 1.55
C PRO A 8 9.59 6.72 0.02
N THR A 9 9.58 5.60 -0.68
CA THR A 9 9.25 5.57 -2.12
C THR A 9 7.74 5.53 -2.29
N LEU A 10 7.20 6.43 -3.10
CA LEU A 10 5.77 6.46 -3.41
C LEU A 10 5.51 5.82 -4.77
N SER A 11 4.41 5.09 -4.91
CA SER A 11 3.91 4.76 -6.25
C SER A 11 3.50 6.01 -7.03
N PRO A 12 3.47 5.94 -8.37
CA PRO A 12 2.93 7.02 -9.20
C PRO A 12 1.50 7.42 -8.80
N GLU A 13 0.66 6.46 -8.42
CA GLU A 13 -0.73 6.73 -8.02
C GLU A 13 -0.79 7.53 -6.71
N VAL A 14 -0.05 7.11 -5.68
CA VAL A 14 0.04 7.82 -4.40
C VAL A 14 0.65 9.21 -4.57
N SER A 15 1.72 9.33 -5.36
CA SER A 15 2.36 10.62 -5.64
C SER A 15 1.38 11.60 -6.33
N LYS A 16 0.58 11.11 -7.29
CA LYS A 16 -0.44 11.92 -7.97
C LYS A 16 -1.58 12.30 -7.03
N ALA A 17 -2.02 11.37 -6.18
CA ALA A 17 -3.06 11.62 -5.20
C ALA A 17 -2.67 12.72 -4.22
N LEU A 18 -1.44 12.69 -3.70
CA LEU A 18 -0.91 13.74 -2.82
C LEU A 18 -0.86 15.10 -3.52
N ALA A 19 -0.34 15.16 -4.75
CA ALA A 19 -0.25 16.40 -5.52
C ALA A 19 -1.64 17.02 -5.80
N ASN A 20 -2.66 16.18 -5.93
CA ASN A 20 -4.04 16.60 -6.20
C ASN A 20 -4.90 16.74 -4.93
N HIS A 21 -4.31 16.62 -3.73
CA HIS A 21 -5.04 16.61 -2.46
C HIS A 21 -6.19 15.58 -2.41
N GLN A 22 -6.02 14.44 -3.08
CA GLN A 22 -6.98 13.34 -3.05
C GLN A 22 -6.80 12.52 -1.76
N PRO A 23 -7.89 12.00 -1.17
CA PRO A 23 -7.81 11.17 0.02
C PRO A 23 -7.06 9.86 -0.28
N ILE A 24 -6.20 9.46 0.65
CA ILE A 24 -5.39 8.23 0.55
C ILE A 24 -5.66 7.39 1.79
N VAL A 25 -5.86 6.09 1.60
CA VAL A 25 -6.02 5.12 2.69
C VAL A 25 -4.83 4.17 2.68
N ALA A 26 -3.98 4.28 3.71
CA ALA A 26 -2.88 3.36 3.91
C ALA A 26 -3.41 2.00 4.39
N LEU A 27 -2.85 0.93 3.82
CA LEU A 27 -3.14 -0.45 4.20
C LEU A 27 -1.84 -1.12 4.67
N GLU A 28 -1.89 -1.89 5.76
CA GLU A 28 -0.75 -2.72 6.15
C GLU A 28 -0.53 -3.88 5.17
N SER A 29 0.70 -4.39 5.04
CA SER A 29 0.99 -5.53 4.16
C SER A 29 0.87 -6.89 4.85
N THR A 30 1.17 -6.97 6.15
CA THR A 30 1.27 -8.26 6.88
C THR A 30 -0.01 -9.09 6.79
N ILE A 31 -1.18 -8.47 7.00
CA ILE A 31 -2.48 -9.17 6.99
C ILE A 31 -2.80 -9.82 5.63
N PHE A 32 -2.29 -9.27 4.54
CA PHE A 32 -2.49 -9.76 3.18
C PHE A 32 -1.37 -10.70 2.70
N SER A 33 -0.32 -10.88 3.49
CA SER A 33 0.79 -11.79 3.18
C SER A 33 0.51 -13.21 3.68
N ASN A 34 1.46 -14.12 3.47
CA ASN A 34 1.42 -15.48 4.02
C ASN A 34 1.61 -15.54 5.55
N LEU A 35 2.01 -14.43 6.19
CA LEU A 35 2.11 -14.32 7.65
C LEU A 35 0.79 -13.89 8.31
N GLY A 36 -0.18 -13.45 7.51
CA GLY A 36 -1.47 -12.93 7.97
C GLY A 36 -2.60 -13.93 7.77
N LEU A 37 -3.58 -13.55 6.95
CA LEU A 37 -4.70 -14.42 6.62
C LEU A 37 -4.24 -15.66 5.83
N PRO A 38 -4.87 -16.83 6.02
CA PRO A 38 -4.56 -18.01 5.21
C PRO A 38 -4.99 -17.80 3.75
N THR A 39 -4.30 -18.43 2.81
CA THR A 39 -4.73 -18.48 1.40
C THR A 39 -6.02 -19.30 1.27
N PRO A 40 -7.02 -18.86 0.47
CA PRO A 40 -7.03 -17.68 -0.42
C PRO A 40 -7.54 -16.38 0.23
N ALA A 41 -7.90 -16.39 1.51
CA ALA A 41 -8.55 -15.28 2.19
C ALA A 41 -7.69 -14.00 2.23
N ASN A 42 -6.36 -14.12 2.20
CA ASN A 42 -5.45 -12.98 2.11
C ASN A 42 -5.65 -12.14 0.85
N ARG A 43 -5.66 -12.77 -0.33
CA ARG A 43 -5.89 -12.10 -1.62
C ARG A 43 -7.32 -11.57 -1.73
N GLU A 44 -8.31 -12.36 -1.30
CA GLU A 44 -9.72 -11.93 -1.32
C GLU A 44 -9.97 -10.71 -0.44
N ALA A 45 -9.34 -10.65 0.74
CA ALA A 45 -9.42 -9.51 1.64
C ALA A 45 -8.74 -8.28 1.02
N LEU A 46 -7.56 -8.45 0.42
CA LEU A 46 -6.86 -7.36 -0.26
C LEU A 46 -7.71 -6.76 -1.38
N GLU A 47 -8.21 -7.58 -2.30
CA GLU A 47 -9.06 -7.14 -3.42
C GLU A 47 -10.33 -6.42 -2.93
N ARG A 48 -10.96 -6.93 -1.85
CA ARG A 48 -12.12 -6.29 -1.22
C ARG A 48 -11.77 -4.91 -0.66
N CYS A 49 -10.68 -4.79 0.08
CA CYS A 49 -10.23 -3.52 0.63
C CYS A 49 -9.89 -2.51 -0.47
N LEU A 50 -9.10 -2.90 -1.46
CA LEU A 50 -8.74 -2.05 -2.60
C LEU A 50 -9.98 -1.53 -3.32
N ARG A 51 -10.93 -2.42 -3.62
CA ARG A 51 -12.19 -2.05 -4.28
C ARG A 51 -13.00 -1.06 -3.47
N VAL A 52 -13.26 -1.34 -2.20
CA VAL A 52 -14.10 -0.47 -1.34
C VAL A 52 -13.48 0.91 -1.18
N ILE A 53 -12.16 1.01 -1.02
CA ILE A 53 -11.47 2.31 -0.92
C ILE A 53 -11.67 3.15 -2.19
N ARG A 54 -11.53 2.51 -3.36
CA ARG A 54 -11.74 3.16 -4.66
C ARG A 54 -13.19 3.60 -4.86
N GLU A 55 -14.16 2.74 -4.52
CA GLU A 55 -15.59 3.06 -4.56
C GLU A 55 -15.97 4.26 -3.68
N ARG A 56 -15.21 4.49 -2.59
CA ARG A 56 -15.37 5.64 -1.69
C ARG A 56 -14.59 6.88 -2.16
N GLY A 57 -13.98 6.86 -3.34
CA GLY A 57 -13.28 7.99 -3.93
C GLY A 57 -11.88 8.25 -3.36
N ALA A 58 -11.29 7.27 -2.67
CA ALA A 58 -9.94 7.35 -2.14
C ALA A 58 -8.95 6.46 -2.89
N VAL A 59 -7.67 6.78 -2.77
CA VAL A 59 -6.57 5.99 -3.34
C VAL A 59 -6.06 5.00 -2.29
N PRO A 60 -6.12 3.68 -2.53
CA PRO A 60 -5.53 2.71 -1.62
C PRO A 60 -4.01 2.71 -1.74
N ALA A 61 -3.32 2.57 -0.60
CA ALA A 61 -1.87 2.50 -0.55
C ALA A 61 -1.41 1.36 0.36
N VAL A 62 -1.19 0.17 -0.20
CA VAL A 62 -0.53 -0.93 0.53
C VAL A 62 0.89 -0.52 0.88
N THR A 63 1.25 -0.61 2.16
CA THR A 63 2.54 -0.19 2.70
C THR A 63 3.40 -1.38 3.06
N ALA A 64 4.67 -1.35 2.68
CA ALA A 64 5.62 -2.41 3.00
C ALA A 64 7.05 -1.88 3.06
N VAL A 65 7.94 -2.62 3.70
CA VAL A 65 9.40 -2.44 3.57
C VAL A 65 9.91 -3.49 2.60
N ARG A 66 10.58 -3.06 1.53
CA ARG A 66 11.19 -3.93 0.52
C ARG A 66 12.61 -3.51 0.27
N ASP A 67 13.54 -4.45 0.42
CA ASP A 67 14.97 -4.22 0.22
C ASP A 67 15.48 -3.03 1.06
N GLY A 68 14.98 -2.91 2.29
CA GLY A 68 15.31 -1.81 3.21
C GLY A 68 14.61 -0.47 2.90
N VAL A 69 13.77 -0.40 1.87
CA VAL A 69 13.05 0.81 1.46
C VAL A 69 11.58 0.72 1.85
N ALA A 70 11.08 1.70 2.60
CA ALA A 70 9.63 1.82 2.81
C ALA A 70 8.94 2.30 1.53
N ARG A 71 7.93 1.55 1.11
CA ARG A 71 7.13 1.81 -0.08
C ARG A 71 5.69 2.10 0.32
N ILE A 72 5.10 3.13 -0.27
CA ILE A 72 3.72 3.53 -0.06
C ILE A 72 2.96 3.38 -1.38
N GLY A 73 2.04 2.41 -1.40
CA GLY A 73 1.34 1.95 -2.59
C GLY A 73 2.17 0.93 -3.36
N LEU A 74 2.06 -0.35 -2.99
CA LEU A 74 2.57 -1.45 -3.81
C LEU A 74 1.70 -1.63 -5.06
N ARG A 75 2.34 -1.91 -6.20
CA ARG A 75 1.64 -2.31 -7.43
C ARG A 75 1.06 -3.72 -7.30
N ASP A 76 0.09 -4.09 -8.15
CA ASP A 76 -0.56 -5.40 -8.07
C ASP A 76 0.42 -6.58 -8.26
N ASP A 77 1.40 -6.42 -9.15
CA ASP A 77 2.50 -7.39 -9.35
C ASP A 77 3.49 -7.44 -8.18
N GLU A 78 3.36 -6.51 -7.23
CA GLU A 78 4.11 -6.47 -6.00
C GLU A 78 3.35 -7.06 -4.81
N HIS A 79 2.12 -7.56 -4.93
CA HIS A 79 1.39 -8.07 -3.74
C HIS A 79 1.74 -9.52 -3.37
N GLU A 80 2.23 -10.34 -4.31
CA GLU A 80 2.41 -11.79 -4.10
C GLU A 80 3.77 -12.21 -3.51
N ARG A 81 4.67 -11.27 -3.24
CA ARG A 81 6.01 -11.54 -2.67
C ARG A 81 6.16 -10.99 -1.26
#